data_AF-A0A946AQ94-F1
#
_entry.id   AF-A0A946AQ94-F1
#
_cell.length_a   1.000
_cell.length_b   1.000
_cell.length_c   1.000
_cell.angle_alpha   90.00
_cell.angle_beta   90.00
_cell.angle_gamma   90.00
#
_symmetry.space_group_name_H-M   'P 1'
#
loop_
_entity.id
_entity.type
_entity.pdbx_description
1 polymer ?
#
loop_
_entity_poly.entity_id
_entity_poly.type
_entity_poly.pdbx_seq_one_letter_code
_entity_poly.pdbx_strand_id
1 'polypeptide(L)'
;MTGTVLTILAMDWIEFAVRWLHVITAIAWIGSSFYFIALDLGLRKTPSLPAKAHGEEWQVHGGGFYHIQKYLVAPEHLPEHLTWFKWESYATWLSGFALLAIVYYGGAELYLIDESKMALSVWQAVAISMISLAGVWTVYSLLCRSPLAANPTILMLVLYVMLVALSWGFHQIFTGRAAFIHLGAITATIMSANVFMVIIPNQKIVVADL
;
A
#
# COMPACT_ATOMS: atom_id res chain seq x y z
N MET A 1 -37.76 -9.83 14.89
CA MET A 1 -37.72 -8.50 14.24
C MET A 1 -36.72 -7.56 14.89
N THR A 2 -36.73 -7.37 16.22
CA THR A 2 -35.77 -6.48 16.92
C THR A 2 -34.30 -6.91 16.79
N GLY A 3 -34.00 -8.21 16.87
CA GLY A 3 -32.63 -8.72 16.74
C GLY A 3 -32.00 -8.47 15.35
N THR A 4 -32.76 -8.70 14.28
CA THR A 4 -32.29 -8.48 12.90
C THR A 4 -32.00 -7.01 12.61
N VAL A 5 -32.86 -6.10 13.09
CA VAL A 5 -32.66 -4.65 12.93
C VAL A 5 -31.41 -4.18 13.69
N LEU A 6 -31.20 -4.66 14.92
CA LEU A 6 -30.01 -4.32 15.70
C LEU A 6 -28.73 -4.79 15.00
N THR A 7 -28.72 -5.99 14.43
CA THR A 7 -27.57 -6.49 13.67
C THR A 7 -27.28 -5.66 12.44
N ILE A 8 -28.31 -5.27 11.67
CA ILE A 8 -28.14 -4.42 10.49
C ILE A 8 -27.53 -3.07 10.89
N LEU A 9 -28.12 -2.40 11.89
CA LEU A 9 -27.60 -1.13 12.37
C LEU A 9 -26.15 -1.23 12.88
N ALA A 10 -25.83 -2.31 13.60
CA ALA A 10 -24.47 -2.55 14.06
C ALA A 10 -23.49 -2.71 12.87
N MET A 11 -23.88 -3.44 11.83
CA MET A 11 -23.05 -3.61 10.63
C MET A 11 -22.86 -2.30 9.86
N ASP A 12 -23.90 -1.47 9.75
CA ASP A 12 -23.80 -0.15 9.11
C ASP A 12 -22.80 0.75 9.85
N TRP A 13 -22.84 0.76 11.18
CA TRP A 13 -21.89 1.51 12.00
C TRP A 13 -20.46 0.96 11.91
N ILE A 14 -20.29 -0.36 11.85
CA ILE A 14 -18.99 -1.00 11.64
C ILE A 14 -18.43 -0.62 10.27
N GLU A 15 -19.22 -0.73 9.21
CA GLU A 15 -18.80 -0.33 7.87
C GLU A 15 -18.40 1.14 7.83
N PHE A 16 -19.21 2.02 8.43
CA PHE A 16 -18.91 3.46 8.52
C PHE A 16 -17.58 3.71 9.26
N ALA A 17 -17.38 3.09 10.42
CA ALA A 17 -16.18 3.27 11.23
C ALA A 17 -14.93 2.78 10.49
N VAL A 18 -14.98 1.59 9.89
CA VAL A 18 -13.85 1.02 9.12
C VAL A 18 -13.58 1.85 7.87
N ARG A 19 -14.61 2.40 7.23
CA ARG A 19 -14.47 3.30 6.08
C ARG A 19 -13.70 4.56 6.42
N TRP A 20 -14.08 5.22 7.51
CA TRP A 20 -13.38 6.42 7.96
C TRP A 20 -11.96 6.12 8.44
N LEU A 21 -11.75 4.99 9.13
CA LEU A 21 -10.41 4.53 9.48
C LEU A 21 -9.54 4.34 8.22
N HIS A 22 -10.09 3.71 7.18
CA HIS A 22 -9.35 3.52 5.94
C HIS A 22 -9.02 4.84 5.24
N VAL A 23 -9.95 5.78 5.17
CA VAL A 23 -9.71 7.11 4.61
C VAL A 23 -8.60 7.84 5.37
N ILE A 24 -8.65 7.83 6.70
CA ILE A 24 -7.65 8.51 7.55
C ILE A 24 -6.27 7.88 7.37
N THR A 25 -6.19 6.55 7.40
CA THR A 25 -4.90 5.85 7.24
C THR A 25 -4.34 6.02 5.83
N ALA A 26 -5.17 6.00 4.79
CA ALA A 26 -4.77 6.29 3.42
C ALA A 26 -4.24 7.72 3.25
N ILE A 27 -4.88 8.71 3.88
CA ILE A 27 -4.37 10.09 3.92
C ILE A 27 -3.01 10.14 4.61
N ALA A 28 -2.82 9.44 5.73
CA ALA A 28 -1.54 9.40 6.42
C ALA A 28 -0.44 8.75 5.55
N TRP A 29 -0.73 7.68 4.83
CA TRP A 29 0.24 6.99 3.99
C TRP A 29 0.61 7.76 2.72
N ILE A 30 -0.38 8.24 1.97
CA ILE A 30 -0.12 9.02 0.76
C ILE A 30 0.44 10.40 1.12
N GLY A 31 -0.04 11.01 2.20
CA GLY A 31 0.45 12.28 2.72
C GLY A 31 1.91 12.21 3.16
N SER A 32 2.30 11.18 3.93
CA SER A 32 3.71 10.95 4.28
C SER A 32 4.58 10.74 3.05
N SER A 33 4.09 10.00 2.06
CA SER A 33 4.81 9.79 0.78
C SER A 33 5.07 11.12 0.06
N PHE A 34 4.06 11.98 -0.08
CA PHE A 34 4.24 13.31 -0.67
C PHE A 34 5.17 14.21 0.14
N TYR A 35 5.07 14.16 1.47
CA TYR A 35 5.97 14.90 2.34
C TYR A 35 7.43 14.48 2.13
N PHE A 36 7.73 13.18 2.11
CA PHE A 36 9.10 12.70 1.88
C PHE A 36 9.61 12.99 0.47
N ILE A 37 8.76 12.93 -0.55
CA ILE A 37 9.13 13.35 -1.92
C ILE A 37 9.48 14.85 -1.94
N ALA A 38 8.66 15.70 -1.32
CA ALA A 38 8.92 17.13 -1.25
C ALA A 38 10.20 17.45 -0.47
N LEU A 39 10.43 16.75 0.66
CA LEU A 39 11.67 16.84 1.43
C LEU A 39 12.89 16.45 0.57
N ASP A 40 12.83 15.31 -0.11
CA ASP A 40 13.92 14.81 -0.95
C ASP A 40 14.27 15.76 -2.11
N LEU A 41 13.26 16.36 -2.74
CA LEU A 41 13.43 17.35 -3.80
C LEU A 41 13.92 18.72 -3.28
N GLY A 42 13.69 19.01 -2.00
CA GLY A 42 14.13 20.26 -1.35
C GLY A 42 15.60 20.25 -0.93
N LEU A 43 16.17 19.07 -0.66
CA LEU A 43 17.52 18.90 -0.10
C LEU A 43 18.57 19.75 -0.83
N ARG A 44 19.31 20.54 -0.04
CA ARG A 44 20.40 21.39 -0.51
C ARG A 44 21.74 20.85 -0.06
N LYS A 45 22.76 21.05 -0.89
CA LYS A 45 24.16 20.84 -0.51
C LYS A 45 24.74 22.16 -0.03
N THR A 46 25.37 22.13 1.13
CA THR A 46 26.01 23.30 1.74
C THR A 46 27.46 22.97 2.11
N PRO A 47 28.35 23.97 2.21
CA PRO A 47 29.74 23.74 2.65
C PRO A 47 29.86 23.15 4.06
N SER A 48 28.84 23.35 4.91
CA SER A 48 28.76 22.84 6.29
C SER A 48 28.13 21.45 6.40
N LEU A 49 27.76 20.83 5.29
CA LEU A 49 27.10 19.54 5.29
C LEU A 49 28.03 18.46 5.90
N PRO A 50 27.55 17.64 6.85
CA PRO A 50 28.38 16.60 7.45
C PRO A 50 28.90 15.59 6.44
N ALA A 51 30.03 14.95 6.77
CA ALA A 51 30.55 13.85 5.97
C ALA A 51 29.49 12.75 5.80
N LYS A 52 29.41 12.18 4.58
CA LYS A 52 28.43 11.16 4.16
C LYS A 52 26.96 11.64 4.04
N ALA A 53 26.62 12.84 4.48
CA ALA A 53 25.29 13.39 4.22
C ALA A 53 25.13 13.74 2.73
N HIS A 54 23.96 13.42 2.19
CA HIS A 54 23.61 13.68 0.80
C HIS A 54 23.12 15.12 0.58
N GLY A 55 22.42 15.65 1.57
CA GLY A 55 21.90 17.01 1.59
C GLY A 55 21.21 17.31 2.91
N GLU A 56 20.85 18.57 3.10
CA GLU A 56 20.12 19.08 4.26
C GLU A 56 18.93 19.94 3.86
N GLU A 57 17.94 20.03 4.74
CA GLU A 57 16.77 20.90 4.59
C GLU A 57 16.43 21.56 5.93
N TRP A 58 15.97 22.81 5.85
CA TRP A 58 15.46 23.57 6.98
C TRP A 58 13.97 23.79 6.82
N GLN A 59 13.18 23.26 7.74
CA GLN A 59 11.73 23.38 7.72
C GLN A 59 11.22 24.15 8.93
N VAL A 60 10.13 24.90 8.76
CA VAL A 60 9.44 25.60 9.85
C VAL A 60 8.04 25.03 10.00
N HIS A 61 7.67 24.60 11.21
CA HIS A 61 6.33 24.15 11.52
C HIS A 61 6.06 24.28 13.02
N GLY A 62 4.81 24.50 13.42
CA GLY A 62 4.41 24.56 14.83
C GLY A 62 5.15 25.62 15.67
N GLY A 63 5.68 26.67 15.03
CA GLY A 63 6.48 27.70 15.70
C GLY A 63 7.95 27.34 15.96
N GLY A 64 8.43 26.19 15.49
CA GLY A 64 9.82 25.75 15.60
C GLY A 64 10.51 25.52 14.26
N PHE A 65 11.81 25.22 14.32
CA PHE A 65 12.66 24.94 13.16
C PHE A 65 13.19 23.51 13.23
N TYR A 66 13.12 22.80 12.11
CA TYR A 66 13.65 21.45 11.93
C TYR A 66 14.84 21.54 10.98
N HIS A 67 15.96 20.97 11.38
CA HIS A 67 17.13 20.77 10.51
C HIS A 67 17.26 19.29 10.23
N ILE A 68 16.99 18.91 8.98
CA ILE A 68 16.98 17.52 8.55
C ILE A 68 18.17 17.29 7.66
N GLN A 69 18.95 16.25 7.96
CA GLN A 69 20.07 15.81 7.14
C GLN A 69 19.79 14.40 6.65
N LYS A 70 19.79 14.21 5.33
CA LYS A 70 19.58 12.89 4.73
C LYS A 70 20.92 12.23 4.47
N TYR A 71 21.08 11.02 4.99
CA TYR A 71 22.23 10.16 4.74
C TYR A 71 21.79 9.00 3.84
N LEU A 72 22.53 8.74 2.76
CA LEU A 72 22.26 7.59 1.86
C LEU A 72 22.94 6.31 2.35
N VAL A 73 23.94 6.46 3.20
CA VAL A 73 24.64 5.41 3.92
C VAL A 73 24.65 5.80 5.40
N ALA A 74 24.89 4.84 6.27
CA ALA A 74 24.95 5.12 7.69
C ALA A 74 25.94 6.23 8.08
N PRO A 75 25.54 7.18 8.96
CA PRO A 75 26.47 8.10 9.59
C PRO A 75 27.41 7.36 10.56
N GLU A 76 28.47 8.02 11.02
CA GLU A 76 29.41 7.46 12.00
C GLU A 76 28.76 7.18 13.36
N HIS A 77 27.71 7.92 13.71
CA HIS A 77 26.92 7.71 14.90
C HIS A 77 25.44 7.67 14.54
N LEU A 78 24.80 6.51 14.70
CA LEU A 78 23.38 6.33 14.51
C LEU A 78 22.71 6.27 15.90
N PRO A 79 21.69 7.11 16.18
CA PRO A 79 21.03 7.09 17.47
C PRO A 79 20.27 5.77 17.67
N GLU A 80 20.21 5.28 18.92
CA GLU A 80 19.46 4.06 19.27
C GLU A 80 17.95 4.18 18.95
N HIS A 81 17.42 5.40 19.07
CA HIS A 81 16.00 5.68 18.81
C HIS A 81 15.75 6.07 17.35
N LEU A 82 15.20 5.14 16.57
CA LEU A 82 14.80 5.33 15.17
C LEU A 82 13.29 5.21 14.99
N THR A 83 12.70 6.19 14.30
CA THR A 83 11.30 6.12 13.86
C THR A 83 11.20 5.42 12.51
N TRP A 84 10.39 4.36 12.45
CA TRP A 84 10.18 3.55 11.25
C TRP A 84 8.81 3.86 10.64
N PHE A 85 8.80 4.55 9.49
CA PHE A 85 7.60 4.90 8.72
C PHE A 85 7.04 3.67 7.98
N LYS A 86 6.42 2.76 8.74
CA LYS A 86 5.82 1.51 8.24
C LYS A 86 4.33 1.40 8.55
N TRP A 87 3.88 2.07 9.61
CA TRP A 87 2.54 1.90 10.16
C TRP A 87 1.48 2.52 9.27
N GLU A 88 1.81 3.58 8.55
CA GLU A 88 0.91 4.24 7.61
C GLU A 88 0.50 3.26 6.50
N SER A 89 1.47 2.55 5.92
CA SER A 89 1.23 1.49 4.94
C SER A 89 0.44 0.32 5.54
N TYR A 90 0.86 -0.20 6.71
CA TYR A 90 0.23 -1.37 7.32
C TYR A 90 -1.21 -1.11 7.74
N ALA A 91 -1.48 0.04 8.37
CA ALA A 91 -2.81 0.42 8.80
C ALA A 91 -3.73 0.68 7.60
N THR A 92 -3.21 1.28 6.52
CA THR A 92 -4.00 1.46 5.29
C THR A 92 -4.37 0.13 4.66
N TRP A 93 -3.43 -0.81 4.57
CA TRP A 93 -3.70 -2.13 4.00
C TRP A 93 -4.70 -2.92 4.86
N LEU A 94 -4.50 -2.96 6.18
CA LEU A 94 -5.38 -3.68 7.10
C LEU A 94 -6.82 -3.12 7.07
N SER A 95 -6.98 -1.81 7.12
CA SER A 95 -8.29 -1.16 7.04
C SER A 95 -8.94 -1.31 5.67
N GLY A 96 -8.16 -1.26 4.59
CA GLY A 96 -8.65 -1.45 3.22
C GLY A 96 -9.07 -2.90 2.96
N PHE A 97 -8.32 -3.86 3.48
CA PHE A 97 -8.68 -5.27 3.45
C PHE A 97 -9.95 -5.54 4.27
N ALA A 98 -10.08 -4.92 5.45
CA ALA A 98 -11.30 -5.00 6.24
C ALA A 98 -12.51 -4.44 5.48
N LEU A 99 -12.36 -3.31 4.77
CA LEU A 99 -13.42 -2.79 3.89
C LEU A 99 -13.77 -3.74 2.74
N LEU A 100 -12.76 -4.34 2.10
CA LEU A 100 -12.98 -5.34 1.05
C LEU A 100 -13.79 -6.51 1.60
N ALA A 101 -13.45 -7.00 2.79
CA ALA A 101 -14.17 -8.08 3.44
C ALA A 101 -15.62 -7.70 3.82
N ILE A 102 -15.82 -6.53 4.44
CA ILE A 102 -17.15 -6.09 4.87
C ILE A 102 -18.06 -5.86 3.66
N VAL A 103 -17.61 -5.07 2.68
CA VAL A 103 -18.46 -4.60 1.57
C VAL A 103 -18.53 -5.64 0.46
N TYR A 104 -17.39 -6.16 -0.01
CA TYR A 104 -17.35 -7.01 -1.20
C TYR A 104 -17.48 -8.50 -0.89
N TYR A 105 -17.07 -8.97 0.29
CA TYR A 105 -17.27 -10.38 0.65
C TYR A 105 -18.58 -10.57 1.41
N GLY A 106 -18.90 -9.68 2.35
CA GLY A 106 -20.18 -9.68 3.06
C GLY A 106 -21.39 -9.39 2.16
N GLY A 107 -21.20 -8.57 1.12
CA GLY A 107 -22.21 -8.25 0.11
C GLY A 107 -21.91 -8.81 -1.28
N ALA A 108 -21.26 -9.97 -1.37
CA ALA A 108 -20.70 -10.50 -2.62
C ALA A 108 -21.71 -10.64 -3.76
N GLU A 109 -22.94 -11.07 -3.48
CA GLU A 109 -24.01 -11.21 -4.47
C GLU A 109 -24.36 -9.89 -5.18
N LEU A 110 -24.20 -8.75 -4.49
CA LEU A 110 -24.52 -7.43 -5.02
C LEU A 110 -23.30 -6.68 -5.55
N TYR A 111 -22.17 -6.79 -4.84
CA TYR A 111 -21.00 -5.94 -5.10
C TYR A 111 -19.90 -6.66 -5.89
N LEU A 112 -19.77 -7.97 -5.75
CA LEU A 112 -18.64 -8.74 -6.31
C LEU A 112 -19.05 -9.54 -7.55
N ILE A 113 -20.15 -10.28 -7.47
CA ILE A 113 -20.59 -11.24 -8.51
C ILE A 113 -21.44 -10.53 -9.56
N ASP A 114 -21.23 -10.91 -10.82
CA ASP A 114 -22.08 -10.53 -11.94
C ASP A 114 -22.49 -11.81 -12.67
N GLU A 115 -23.70 -12.31 -12.39
CA GLU A 115 -24.20 -13.57 -12.95
C GLU A 115 -24.30 -13.54 -14.48
N SER A 116 -24.42 -12.36 -15.10
CA SER A 116 -24.45 -12.21 -16.56
C SER A 116 -23.09 -12.52 -17.20
N LYS A 117 -22.01 -12.42 -16.43
CA LYS A 117 -20.64 -12.71 -16.88
C LYS A 117 -20.20 -14.10 -16.46
N MET A 118 -20.38 -14.42 -15.18
CA MET A 118 -20.00 -15.71 -14.62
C MET A 118 -20.83 -16.00 -13.37
N ALA A 119 -21.61 -17.10 -13.43
CA ALA A 119 -22.42 -17.57 -12.31
C ALA A 119 -21.54 -18.25 -11.24
N LEU A 120 -20.83 -17.45 -10.47
CA LEU A 120 -19.99 -17.90 -9.36
C LEU A 120 -20.80 -18.01 -8.07
N SER A 121 -20.47 -19.02 -7.26
CA SER A 121 -20.87 -19.00 -5.85
C SER A 121 -20.06 -17.95 -5.08
N VAL A 122 -20.61 -17.48 -3.95
CA VAL A 122 -19.94 -16.51 -3.07
C VAL A 122 -18.52 -16.93 -2.70
N TRP A 123 -18.33 -18.19 -2.29
CA TRP A 123 -17.01 -18.67 -1.88
C TRP A 123 -16.01 -18.69 -3.04
N GLN A 124 -16.45 -18.99 -4.27
CA GLN A 124 -15.58 -18.96 -5.46
C GLN A 124 -15.12 -17.53 -5.75
N ALA A 125 -16.04 -16.57 -5.73
CA ALA A 125 -15.72 -15.17 -5.98
C ALA A 125 -14.74 -14.62 -4.92
N VAL A 126 -14.97 -14.92 -3.64
CA VAL A 126 -14.06 -14.53 -2.54
C VAL A 126 -12.69 -15.22 -2.70
N ALA A 127 -12.65 -16.51 -3.03
CA ALA A 127 -11.41 -17.24 -3.24
C ALA A 127 -10.60 -16.65 -4.40
N ILE A 128 -11.24 -16.34 -5.53
CA ILE A 128 -10.59 -15.68 -6.68
C ILE A 128 -10.00 -14.33 -6.25
N SER A 129 -10.75 -13.51 -5.51
CA SER A 129 -10.25 -12.24 -4.97
C SER A 129 -8.99 -12.45 -4.12
N MET A 130 -9.07 -13.30 -3.10
CA MET A 130 -7.97 -13.55 -2.16
C MET A 130 -6.72 -14.11 -2.85
N ILE A 131 -6.91 -15.09 -3.73
CA ILE A 131 -5.83 -15.69 -4.53
C ILE A 131 -5.20 -14.64 -5.43
N SER A 132 -5.99 -13.73 -6.01
CA SER A 132 -5.46 -12.70 -6.88
C SER A 132 -4.55 -11.71 -6.15
N LEU A 133 -4.88 -11.32 -4.91
CA LEU A 133 -4.04 -10.44 -4.09
C LEU A 133 -2.64 -11.05 -3.85
N ALA A 134 -2.60 -12.32 -3.42
CA ALA A 134 -1.35 -13.01 -3.13
C ALA A 134 -0.59 -13.43 -4.41
N GLY A 135 -1.34 -13.90 -5.42
CA GLY A 135 -0.80 -14.38 -6.68
C GLY A 135 -0.15 -13.28 -7.49
N VAL A 136 -0.80 -12.11 -7.61
CA VAL A 136 -0.21 -10.98 -8.33
C VAL A 136 1.01 -10.43 -7.60
N TRP A 137 1.00 -10.35 -6.26
CA TRP A 137 2.21 -9.97 -5.53
C TRP A 137 3.37 -10.94 -5.77
N THR A 138 3.09 -12.24 -5.85
CA THR A 138 4.10 -13.25 -6.15
C THR A 138 4.66 -13.09 -7.56
N VAL A 139 3.80 -12.92 -8.56
CA VAL A 139 4.22 -12.66 -9.95
C VAL A 139 5.05 -11.38 -10.05
N TYR A 140 4.58 -10.29 -9.43
CA TYR A 140 5.33 -9.03 -9.34
C TYR A 140 6.72 -9.25 -8.71
N SER A 141 6.78 -9.99 -7.60
CA SER A 141 8.03 -10.24 -6.87
C SER A 141 9.02 -11.05 -7.69
N LEU A 142 8.53 -12.04 -8.46
CA LEU A 142 9.35 -12.83 -9.38
C LEU A 142 9.86 -11.97 -10.54
N LEU A 143 9.02 -11.11 -11.12
CA LEU A 143 9.43 -10.18 -12.18
C LEU A 143 10.53 -9.23 -11.70
N CYS A 144 10.39 -8.64 -10.50
CA CYS A 144 11.38 -7.76 -9.91
C CYS A 144 12.70 -8.44 -9.50
N ARG A 145 12.72 -9.79 -9.41
CA ARG A 145 13.93 -10.58 -9.14
C ARG A 145 14.51 -11.25 -10.39
N SER A 146 13.84 -11.09 -11.54
CA SER A 146 14.27 -11.66 -12.81
C SER A 146 15.27 -10.73 -13.53
N PRO A 147 15.91 -11.17 -14.62
CA PRO A 147 16.76 -10.33 -15.46
C PRO A 147 16.08 -9.06 -16.00
N LEU A 148 14.74 -9.00 -16.04
CA LEU A 148 14.01 -7.79 -16.43
C LEU A 148 14.30 -6.61 -15.50
N ALA A 149 14.68 -6.85 -14.25
CA ALA A 149 15.04 -5.81 -13.30
C ALA A 149 16.25 -4.97 -13.76
N ALA A 150 17.09 -5.50 -14.67
CA ALA A 150 18.19 -4.76 -15.27
C ALA A 150 17.74 -3.69 -16.28
N ASN A 151 16.49 -3.75 -16.77
CA ASN A 151 15.90 -2.73 -17.65
C ASN A 151 14.58 -2.20 -17.05
N PRO A 152 14.66 -1.13 -16.22
CA PRO A 152 13.49 -0.58 -15.54
C PRO A 152 12.36 -0.18 -16.48
N THR A 153 12.66 0.35 -17.67
CA THR A 153 11.64 0.75 -18.64
C THR A 153 10.84 -0.44 -19.15
N ILE A 154 11.52 -1.53 -19.51
CA ILE A 154 10.85 -2.77 -19.95
C ILE A 154 10.02 -3.35 -18.79
N LEU A 155 10.59 -3.41 -17.59
CA LEU A 155 9.87 -3.89 -16.41
C LEU A 155 8.58 -3.09 -16.18
N MET A 156 8.64 -1.76 -16.24
CA MET A 156 7.48 -0.89 -16.09
C MET A 156 6.42 -1.10 -17.17
N LEU A 157 6.82 -1.30 -18.44
CA LEU A 157 5.89 -1.62 -19.52
C LEU A 157 5.21 -2.97 -19.31
N VAL A 158 5.95 -3.98 -18.87
CA VAL A 158 5.40 -5.31 -18.53
C VAL A 158 4.40 -5.21 -17.39
N LEU A 159 4.74 -4.49 -16.31
CA LEU A 159 3.84 -4.28 -15.18
C LEU A 159 2.58 -3.49 -15.58
N TYR A 160 2.70 -2.51 -16.47
CA TYR A 160 1.55 -1.78 -17.00
C TYR A 160 0.62 -2.69 -17.81
N VAL A 161 1.17 -3.49 -18.74
CA VAL A 161 0.38 -4.48 -19.51
C VAL A 161 -0.28 -5.49 -18.58
N MET A 162 0.42 -5.94 -17.53
CA MET A 162 -0.13 -6.82 -16.50
C MET A 162 -1.32 -6.17 -15.78
N LEU A 163 -1.23 -4.89 -15.39
CA LEU A 163 -2.36 -4.18 -14.77
C LEU A 163 -3.56 -4.03 -15.70
N VAL A 164 -3.34 -3.73 -16.98
CA VAL A 164 -4.41 -3.69 -17.99
C VAL A 164 -5.05 -5.06 -18.17
N ALA A 165 -4.25 -6.11 -18.26
CA ALA A 165 -4.73 -7.48 -18.38
C ALA A 165 -5.52 -7.92 -17.14
N LEU A 166 -5.07 -7.56 -15.93
CA LEU A 166 -5.78 -7.79 -14.68
C LEU A 166 -7.12 -7.04 -14.66
N SER A 167 -7.13 -5.77 -15.05
CA SER A 167 -8.35 -4.96 -15.13
C SER A 167 -9.39 -5.61 -16.03
N TRP A 168 -8.96 -5.99 -17.25
CA TRP A 168 -9.80 -6.68 -18.21
C TRP A 168 -10.26 -8.04 -17.67
N GLY A 169 -9.35 -8.84 -17.10
CA GLY A 169 -9.66 -10.15 -16.53
C GLY A 169 -10.67 -10.10 -15.39
N PHE A 170 -10.50 -9.19 -14.43
CA PHE A 170 -11.50 -8.97 -13.38
C PHE A 170 -12.82 -8.49 -13.95
N HIS A 171 -12.81 -7.65 -14.98
CA HIS A 171 -14.05 -7.23 -15.62
C HIS A 171 -14.78 -8.40 -16.29
N GLN A 172 -14.10 -9.47 -16.73
CA GLN A 172 -14.77 -10.67 -17.26
C GLN A 172 -15.41 -11.54 -16.18
N ILE A 173 -15.04 -11.38 -14.91
CA ILE A 173 -15.43 -12.30 -13.81
C ILE A 173 -16.33 -11.60 -12.78
N PHE A 174 -16.00 -10.36 -12.43
CA PHE A 174 -16.66 -9.57 -11.40
C PHE A 174 -17.48 -8.43 -11.98
N THR A 175 -18.25 -7.77 -11.11
CA THR A 175 -18.89 -6.48 -11.44
C THR A 175 -17.84 -5.46 -11.90
N GLY A 176 -18.26 -4.49 -12.72
CA GLY A 176 -17.35 -3.42 -13.16
C GLY A 176 -16.74 -2.63 -11.99
N ARG A 177 -17.51 -2.42 -10.91
CA ARG A 177 -17.04 -1.74 -9.70
C ARG A 177 -16.01 -2.57 -8.94
N ALA A 178 -16.26 -3.86 -8.78
CA ALA A 178 -15.31 -4.78 -8.16
C ALA A 178 -13.98 -4.82 -8.92
N ALA A 179 -13.99 -4.83 -10.26
CA ALA A 179 -12.76 -4.81 -11.04
C ALA A 179 -11.86 -3.61 -10.69
N PHE A 180 -12.43 -2.39 -10.55
CA PHE A 180 -11.69 -1.20 -10.13
C PHE A 180 -11.16 -1.31 -8.70
N ILE A 181 -11.97 -1.82 -7.77
CA ILE A 181 -11.54 -2.01 -6.38
C ILE A 181 -10.40 -3.03 -6.27
N HIS A 182 -10.44 -4.12 -7.05
CA HIS A 182 -9.38 -5.14 -7.01
C HIS A 182 -8.06 -4.61 -7.57
N LEU A 183 -8.09 -3.77 -8.61
CA LEU A 183 -6.87 -3.09 -9.10
C LEU A 183 -6.21 -2.25 -8.00
N GLY A 184 -7.01 -1.47 -7.27
CA GLY A 184 -6.52 -0.69 -6.13
C GLY A 184 -5.99 -1.60 -5.01
N ALA A 185 -6.75 -2.63 -4.64
CA ALA A 185 -6.39 -3.57 -3.58
C ALA A 185 -5.10 -4.34 -3.91
N ILE A 186 -4.91 -4.77 -5.15
CA ILE A 186 -3.69 -5.44 -5.62
C ILE A 186 -2.50 -4.49 -5.56
N THR A 187 -2.65 -3.27 -6.06
CA THR A 187 -1.56 -2.28 -6.05
C THR A 187 -1.15 -1.95 -4.62
N ALA A 188 -2.12 -1.71 -3.73
CA ALA A 188 -1.86 -1.50 -2.31
C ALA A 188 -1.21 -2.73 -1.66
N THR A 189 -1.65 -3.94 -2.00
CA THR A 189 -1.04 -5.19 -1.50
C THR A 189 0.41 -5.32 -1.92
N ILE A 190 0.73 -5.04 -3.18
CA ILE A 190 2.12 -5.06 -3.66
C ILE A 190 2.98 -4.09 -2.86
N MET A 191 2.52 -2.85 -2.70
CA MET A 191 3.26 -1.82 -1.99
C MET A 191 3.43 -2.17 -0.51
N SER A 192 2.37 -2.53 0.20
CA SER A 192 2.43 -2.85 1.63
C SER A 192 3.22 -4.13 1.92
N ALA A 193 3.10 -5.16 1.07
CA ALA A 193 3.91 -6.36 1.19
C ALA A 193 5.40 -6.07 0.96
N ASN A 194 5.76 -5.19 0.03
CA ASN A 194 7.16 -4.77 -0.13
C ASN A 194 7.67 -4.00 1.10
N VAL A 195 6.86 -3.13 1.70
CA VAL A 195 7.22 -2.47 2.97
C VAL A 195 7.53 -3.51 4.05
N PHE A 196 6.65 -4.50 4.20
CA PHE A 196 6.73 -5.52 5.24
C PHE A 196 7.84 -6.56 5.03
N MET A 197 7.97 -7.09 3.82
CA MET A 197 8.83 -8.25 3.53
C MET A 197 10.20 -7.87 2.96
N VAL A 198 10.36 -6.65 2.42
CA VAL A 198 11.59 -6.24 1.74
C VAL A 198 12.21 -5.01 2.39
N ILE A 199 11.48 -3.89 2.47
CA ILE A 199 12.05 -2.60 2.87
C ILE A 199 12.46 -2.62 4.35
N ILE A 200 11.51 -2.87 5.27
CA ILE A 200 11.79 -2.81 6.70
C ILE A 200 12.82 -3.86 7.16
N PRO A 201 12.76 -5.13 6.71
CA PRO A 201 13.80 -6.11 7.05
C PRO A 201 15.20 -5.68 6.58
N ASN A 202 15.33 -5.24 5.32
CA ASN A 202 16.63 -4.83 4.78
C ASN A 202 17.17 -3.59 5.51
N GLN A 203 16.33 -2.61 5.81
CA GLN A 203 16.77 -1.44 6.58
C GLN A 203 17.20 -1.82 8.00
N LYS A 204 16.53 -2.78 8.66
CA LYS A 204 16.97 -3.27 9.98
C LYS A 204 18.32 -3.97 9.94
N ILE A 205 18.60 -4.74 8.89
CA ILE A 205 19.93 -5.36 8.68
C ILE A 205 20.98 -4.26 8.55
N VAL A 206 20.74 -3.27 7.68
CA VAL A 206 21.65 -2.13 7.49
C VAL A 206 21.90 -1.38 8.79
N VAL A 207 20.89 -1.24 9.66
CA VAL A 207 21.06 -0.60 10.97
C VAL A 207 21.87 -1.45 11.95
N ALA A 208 21.73 -2.77 11.90
CA ALA A 208 22.43 -3.69 12.80
C ALA A 208 23.90 -3.94 12.41
N ASP A 209 24.26 -3.71 11.16
CA ASP A 209 25.63 -3.88 10.63
C ASP A 209 26.55 -2.67 10.91
N LEU A 210 26.11 -1.72 11.74
CA LEU A 210 26.80 -0.45 12.07
C LEU A 210 27.21 -0.39 13.54
#